data_AF-A0A0N1HAQ7-F1
#
_entry.id   AF-A0A0N1HAQ7-F1
#
_cell.length_a   1.000
_cell.length_b   1.000
_cell.length_c   1.000
_cell.angle_alpha   90.00
_cell.angle_beta   90.00
_cell.angle_gamma   90.00
#
_symmetry.space_group_name_H-M   'P 1'
#
loop_
_entity.id
_entity.type
_entity.pdbx_description
1 polymer ?
#
loop_
_entity_poly.entity_id
_entity_poly.type
_entity_poly.pdbx_seq_one_letter_code
_entity_poly.pdbx_strand_id
1 'polypeptide(L)'
;MGDAVAVTDDIITLSDARVAAVVENEYGEPPVDLRGCGSLWLDRRQADDDGSFAHLRSGALDRLVRAQRLLPAGVRFLVVEGYRPPGLQRRYFEE
;
A
#
# COMPACT_ATOMS: atom_id res chain seq x y z
N MET A 1 3.25 15.10 -43.80
CA MET A 1 4.29 15.59 -42.88
C MET A 1 3.59 15.97 -41.58
N GLY A 2 3.26 14.95 -40.79
CA GLY A 2 2.62 15.09 -39.49
C GLY A 2 3.61 14.57 -38.48
N ASP A 3 4.01 15.45 -37.57
CA ASP A 3 5.08 15.23 -36.61
C ASP A 3 4.71 14.03 -35.72
N ALA A 4 5.42 12.93 -35.91
CA ALA A 4 5.36 11.81 -35.00
C ALA A 4 6.03 12.29 -33.72
N VAL A 5 5.24 12.58 -32.69
CA VAL A 5 5.77 12.81 -31.35
C VAL A 5 6.52 11.55 -30.96
N ALA A 6 7.84 11.60 -31.11
CA ALA A 6 8.73 10.58 -30.61
C ALA A 6 8.58 10.58 -29.09
N VAL A 7 7.88 9.57 -28.56
CA VAL A 7 8.00 9.21 -27.16
C VAL A 7 9.44 8.71 -27.00
N THR A 8 10.34 9.64 -26.69
CA THR A 8 11.63 9.28 -26.10
C THR A 8 11.33 8.73 -24.71
N ASP A 9 11.75 7.49 -24.51
CA ASP A 9 11.55 6.66 -23.32
C ASP A 9 12.28 7.28 -22.10
N ASP A 10 11.72 8.37 -21.56
CA ASP A 10 12.30 9.11 -20.45
C ASP A 10 11.85 8.44 -19.13
N ILE A 11 12.63 7.47 -18.67
CA ILE A 11 12.39 6.76 -17.41
C ILE A 11 12.46 7.78 -16.25
N ILE A 12 11.31 8.06 -15.62
CA ILE A 12 11.23 8.90 -14.43
C ILE A 12 11.57 8.06 -13.20
N THR A 13 12.61 8.43 -12.45
CA THR A 13 12.97 7.75 -11.19
C THR A 13 12.00 8.13 -10.07
N LEU A 14 11.84 7.27 -9.06
CA LEU A 14 11.01 7.59 -7.88
C LEU A 14 11.53 8.82 -7.09
N SER A 15 12.80 9.18 -7.25
CA SER A 15 13.43 10.34 -6.62
C SER A 15 13.38 11.61 -7.46
N ASP A 16 12.77 11.57 -8.66
CA ASP A 16 12.68 12.71 -9.56
C ASP A 16 11.75 13.81 -8.98
N ALA A 17 12.13 15.08 -9.15
CA ALA A 17 11.36 16.21 -8.66
C ALA A 17 9.93 16.28 -9.22
N ARG A 18 9.70 15.74 -10.43
CA ARG A 18 8.36 15.62 -11.02
C ARG A 18 7.44 14.73 -10.18
N VAL A 19 7.99 13.66 -9.59
CA VAL A 19 7.24 12.77 -8.68
C VAL A 19 6.98 13.50 -7.35
N ALA A 20 7.98 14.19 -6.81
CA ALA A 20 7.84 14.94 -5.55
C ALA A 20 6.85 16.12 -5.64
N ALA A 21 6.60 16.65 -6.84
CA ALA A 21 5.67 17.74 -7.09
C ALA A 21 4.19 17.30 -7.22
N VAL A 22 3.91 15.99 -7.21
CA VAL A 22 2.54 15.48 -7.28
C VAL A 22 1.78 15.89 -6.02
N VAL A 23 0.66 16.60 -6.19
CA VAL A 23 -0.19 17.02 -5.08
C VAL A 23 -0.93 15.80 -4.52
N GLU A 24 -0.78 15.59 -3.22
CA GLU A 24 -1.49 14.53 -2.50
C GLU A 24 -3.00 14.85 -2.48
N ASN A 25 -3.82 13.88 -2.92
CA ASN A 25 -5.26 13.92 -2.74
C ASN A 25 -5.67 12.77 -1.82
N GLU A 26 -5.88 13.06 -0.54
CA GLU A 26 -6.34 12.06 0.41
C GLU A 26 -7.82 11.74 0.17
N TYR A 27 -8.09 10.53 -0.32
CA TYR A 27 -9.44 10.03 -0.59
C TYR A 27 -10.29 9.78 0.68
N GLY A 28 -9.77 10.06 1.87
CA GLY A 28 -10.51 9.97 3.14
C GLY A 28 -10.96 8.56 3.54
N GLU A 29 -10.45 7.51 2.89
CA GLU A 29 -10.77 6.13 3.27
C GLU A 29 -10.26 5.85 4.69
N PRO A 30 -11.14 5.46 5.64
CA PRO A 30 -10.74 5.24 7.01
C PRO A 30 -9.80 4.02 7.12
N PRO A 31 -8.81 4.08 8.02
CA PRO A 31 -8.03 2.90 8.38
C PRO A 31 -8.90 1.91 9.17
N VAL A 32 -8.79 0.63 8.85
CA VAL A 32 -9.50 -0.48 9.49
C VAL A 32 -8.47 -1.43 10.10
N ASP A 33 -8.62 -1.72 11.39
CA ASP A 33 -7.78 -2.68 12.11
C ASP A 33 -8.19 -4.13 11.77
N LEU A 34 -7.28 -4.86 11.14
CA LEU A 34 -7.51 -6.23 10.68
C LEU A 34 -7.75 -7.23 11.83
N ARG A 35 -7.26 -6.94 13.04
CA ARG A 35 -7.40 -7.84 14.20
C ARG A 35 -8.86 -8.03 14.61
N GLY A 36 -9.73 -7.08 14.28
CA GLY A 36 -11.17 -7.14 14.54
C GLY A 36 -12.00 -7.73 13.40
N CYS A 37 -11.44 -7.91 12.20
CA CYS A 37 -12.22 -8.29 11.01
C CYS A 37 -12.32 -9.80 10.79
N GLY A 38 -11.25 -10.56 11.09
CA GLY A 38 -11.18 -12.01 10.86
C GLY A 38 -11.23 -12.46 9.39
N SER A 39 -11.24 -11.52 8.43
CA SER A 39 -11.42 -11.79 6.99
C SER A 39 -10.10 -12.08 6.27
N LEU A 40 -8.99 -11.54 6.75
CA LEU A 40 -7.63 -11.76 6.25
C LEU A 40 -6.74 -12.20 7.41
N TRP A 41 -5.72 -13.00 7.12
CA TRP A 41 -4.73 -13.38 8.14
C TRP A 41 -3.70 -12.27 8.28
N LEU A 42 -3.25 -12.04 9.52
CA LEU A 42 -2.24 -11.04 9.86
C LEU A 42 -1.02 -11.72 10.47
N ASP A 43 0.14 -11.47 9.89
CA ASP A 43 1.43 -11.87 10.44
C ASP A 43 1.86 -10.85 11.49
N ARG A 44 2.26 -11.33 12.68
CA ARG A 44 2.65 -10.45 13.79
C ARG A 44 4.15 -10.10 13.81
N ARG A 45 4.93 -10.59 12.85
CA ARG A 45 6.39 -10.34 12.79
C ARG A 45 6.75 -8.87 12.60
N GLN A 46 5.88 -8.07 11.97
CA GLN A 46 6.06 -6.62 11.79
C GLN A 46 5.23 -5.80 12.79
N ALA A 47 4.88 -6.36 13.94
CA ALA A 47 4.15 -5.61 14.94
C ALA A 47 4.98 -4.42 15.45
N ASP A 48 4.42 -3.22 15.32
CA ASP A 48 4.94 -1.97 15.87
C ASP A 48 4.25 -1.64 17.21
N ASP A 49 4.86 -0.72 17.97
CA ASP A 49 4.38 -0.34 19.30
C ASP A 49 2.99 0.31 19.27
N ASP A 50 2.66 1.03 18.19
CA ASP A 50 1.38 1.72 18.03
C ASP A 50 0.30 0.87 17.31
N GLY A 51 0.65 -0.31 16.82
CA GLY A 51 -0.25 -1.22 16.10
C GLY A 51 -0.61 -0.78 14.69
N SER A 52 0.06 0.23 14.13
CA SER A 52 -0.19 0.76 12.79
C SER A 52 -0.08 -0.33 11.72
N PHE A 53 0.87 -1.25 11.84
CA PHE A 53 1.08 -2.36 10.90
C PHE A 53 -0.20 -3.17 10.61
N ALA A 54 -1.17 -3.20 11.53
CA ALA A 54 -2.39 -3.97 11.42
C ALA A 54 -3.51 -3.25 10.65
N HIS A 55 -3.31 -2.01 10.21
CA HIS A 55 -4.36 -1.18 9.60
C HIS A 55 -4.28 -1.18 8.07
N LEU A 56 -5.43 -1.31 7.41
CA LEU A 56 -5.57 -1.09 5.96
C LEU A 56 -6.62 -0.02 5.68
N ARG A 57 -6.48 0.71 4.57
CA ARG A 57 -7.59 1.52 4.05
C ARG A 57 -8.77 0.61 3.72
N SER A 58 -9.99 1.03 4.07
CA SER A 58 -11.21 0.24 3.88
C SER A 58 -11.37 -0.29 2.45
N GLY A 59 -11.12 0.54 1.43
CA GLY A 59 -11.25 0.14 0.03
C GLY A 59 -10.22 -0.94 -0.38
N ALA A 60 -9.01 -0.89 0.18
CA ALA A 60 -8.00 -1.93 -0.03
C ALA A 60 -8.41 -3.26 0.63
N LEU A 61 -8.92 -3.20 1.87
CA LEU A 61 -9.45 -4.37 2.57
C LEU A 61 -10.56 -5.06 1.75
N ASP A 62 -11.54 -4.30 1.27
CA ASP A 62 -12.65 -4.84 0.48
C ASP A 62 -12.17 -5.54 -0.79
N ARG A 63 -11.21 -4.93 -1.52
CA ARG A 63 -10.63 -5.52 -2.73
C ARG A 63 -9.85 -6.80 -2.42
N LEU A 64 -9.08 -6.83 -1.34
CA LEU A 64 -8.32 -8.02 -0.93
C LEU A 64 -9.24 -9.16 -0.49
N VAL A 65 -10.29 -8.88 0.29
CA VAL A 65 -11.28 -9.88 0.67
C VAL A 65 -12.00 -10.44 -0.56
N ARG A 66 -12.33 -9.59 -1.53
CA ARG A 66 -12.91 -10.04 -2.81
C ARG A 66 -11.93 -10.91 -3.58
N ALA A 67 -10.68 -10.50 -3.71
CA ALA A 67 -9.65 -11.26 -4.40
C ALA A 67 -9.38 -12.62 -3.73
N GLN A 68 -9.40 -12.70 -2.39
CA GLN A 68 -9.21 -13.95 -1.67
C GLN A 68 -10.25 -15.01 -2.03
N ARG A 69 -11.50 -14.59 -2.30
CA ARG A 69 -12.59 -15.51 -2.72
C ARG A 69 -12.36 -16.13 -4.09
N LEU A 70 -11.47 -15.56 -4.90
CA LEU A 70 -11.14 -16.02 -6.24
C LEU A 70 -9.88 -16.91 -6.25
N LEU A 71 -9.22 -17.10 -5.10
CA LEU A 71 -8.02 -17.92 -5.01
C LEU A 71 -8.36 -19.42 -5.10
N PRO A 72 -7.40 -20.25 -5.56
CA PRO A 72 -7.54 -21.70 -5.49
C PRO A 72 -7.79 -22.19 -4.06
N ALA A 73 -8.43 -23.36 -3.95
CA ALA A 73 -8.64 -24.01 -2.67
C ALA A 73 -7.31 -24.22 -1.92
N GLY A 74 -7.30 -23.91 -0.62
CA GLY A 74 -6.11 -24.02 0.23
C GLY A 74 -5.17 -22.82 0.20
N VAL A 75 -5.44 -21.79 -0.62
CA VAL A 75 -4.64 -20.56 -0.66
C VAL A 75 -5.39 -19.41 0.01
N ARG A 76 -4.69 -18.61 0.81
CA ARG A 76 -5.21 -17.42 1.48
C ARG A 76 -4.18 -16.30 1.46
N PHE A 77 -4.63 -15.06 1.60
CA PHE A 77 -3.72 -13.94 1.82
C PHE A 77 -3.26 -13.90 3.27
N LEU A 78 -1.97 -13.61 3.43
CA LEU A 78 -1.35 -13.25 4.71
C LEU A 78 -0.84 -11.81 4.58
N VAL A 79 -1.44 -10.91 5.33
CA VAL A 79 -0.99 -9.51 5.43
C VAL A 79 0.21 -9.50 6.38
N VAL A 80 1.36 -9.09 5.88
CA VAL A 80 2.59 -8.95 6.69
C VAL A 80 2.70 -7.57 7.30
N GLU A 81 2.32 -6.55 6.53
CA GLU A 81 2.37 -5.14 6.94
C GLU A 81 1.28 -4.36 6.20
N GLY A 82 0.59 -3.50 6.94
CA GLY A 82 -0.44 -2.60 6.44
C GLY A 82 0.06 -1.15 6.45
N TYR A 83 -0.52 -0.32 7.32
CA TYR A 83 -0.15 1.09 7.44
C TYR A 83 1.22 1.25 8.09
N ARG A 84 2.08 2.02 7.43
CA ARG A 84 3.38 2.42 7.95
C ARG A 84 3.38 3.94 8.19
N PRO A 85 3.46 4.40 9.44
CA PRO A 85 3.49 5.82 9.74
C PRO A 85 4.66 6.53 9.04
N PRO A 86 4.51 7.78 8.55
CA PRO A 86 5.59 8.51 7.89
C PRO A 86 6.87 8.64 8.72
N GLY A 87 6.75 8.75 10.05
CA GLY A 87 7.90 8.78 10.96
C GLY A 87 8.67 7.46 11.00
N LEU A 88 7.99 6.32 10.81
CA LEU A 88 8.64 5.02 10.70
C LEU A 88 9.37 4.88 9.35
N GLN A 89 8.75 5.37 8.27
CA GLN A 89 9.37 5.37 6.94
C GLN A 89 10.66 6.20 6.90
N ARG A 90 10.71 7.37 7.57
CA ARG A 90 11.93 8.20 7.62
C ARG A 90 13.07 7.51 8.37
N ARG A 91 12.79 6.89 9.51
CA ARG A 91 13.81 6.15 10.29
C ARG A 91 14.48 5.06 9.45
N TYR A 92 13.70 4.26 8.73
CA TYR A 92 14.26 3.22 7.84
C TYR A 92 15.03 3.76 6.63
N PHE A 93 14.84 5.03 6.26
CA PHE A 93 15.60 5.66 5.18
C PHE A 93 16.90 6.32 5.67
N GLU A 94 16.96 6.68 6.95
CA GLU A 94 18.11 7.36 7.59
C GLU A 94 19.10 6.38 8.25
N GLU A 95 18.64 5.17 8.59
CA GLU A 95 19.48 4.03 9.03
C GLU A 95 20.04 3.22 7.84
#